data_AF-A0A4Y2ID99-F1
#
_entry.id   AF-A0A4Y2ID99-F1
#
_cell.length_a   1.000
_cell.length_b   1.000
_cell.length_c   1.000
_cell.angle_alpha   90.00
_cell.angle_beta   90.00
_cell.angle_gamma   90.00
#
_symmetry.space_group_name_H-M   'P 1'
#
loop_
_entity.id
_entity.type
_entity.pdbx_description
1 polymer ?
#
loop_
_entity_poly.entity_id
_entity_poly.type
_entity_poly.pdbx_seq_one_letter_code
_entity_poly.pdbx_strand_id
1 'polypeptide(L)'
;MSLRLFLYRHNDLKAKVREVSKVTIAEITKFWMRARIPMHDPQQCQKKLEKLFEEWRLVKKNKKHKTPNQKAKEHAFSSKLDNLFDIAHADVLNIIKIAEDRDYLLEQREDGRRGSVLIKISCRKN
;
A
#
# COMPACT_ATOMS: atom_id res chain seq x y z
N MET A 1 1.26 -9.73 -0.17
CA MET A 1 0.04 -10.55 -0.03
C MET A 1 -1.23 -9.74 -0.35
N SER A 2 -1.41 -8.55 0.23
CA SER A 2 -2.60 -7.68 0.09
C SER A 2 -2.98 -7.28 -1.35
N LEU A 3 -2.01 -6.89 -2.20
CA LEU A 3 -2.32 -6.53 -3.60
C LEU A 3 -2.79 -7.74 -4.44
N ARG A 4 -2.22 -8.93 -4.21
CA ARG A 4 -2.63 -10.17 -4.90
C ARG A 4 -4.05 -10.56 -4.50
N LEU A 5 -4.38 -10.46 -3.21
CA LEU A 5 -5.72 -10.73 -2.70
C LEU A 5 -6.76 -9.77 -3.28
N PHE A 6 -6.42 -8.48 -3.36
CA PHE A 6 -7.26 -7.46 -3.98
C PHE A 6 -7.54 -7.78 -5.45
N LEU A 7 -6.48 -8.06 -6.23
CA LEU A 7 -6.61 -8.37 -7.66
C LEU A 7 -7.38 -9.66 -7.91
N TYR A 8 -7.17 -10.71 -7.12
CA TYR A 8 -7.92 -11.96 -7.21
C TYR A 8 -9.41 -11.74 -6.95
N ARG A 9 -9.75 -11.06 -5.84
CA ARG A 9 -11.16 -10.80 -5.48
C ARG A 9 -11.87 -9.90 -6.48
N HIS A 10 -11.18 -8.91 -7.05
CA HIS A 10 -11.81 -8.02 -8.01
C HIS A 10 -11.87 -8.60 -9.43
N ASN A 11 -10.77 -9.19 -9.93
CA ASN A 11 -10.71 -9.68 -11.30
C ASN A 11 -11.41 -11.04 -11.47
N ASP A 12 -11.27 -11.95 -10.49
CA ASP A 12 -11.74 -13.33 -10.63
C ASP A 12 -13.11 -13.55 -9.97
N LEU A 13 -13.37 -12.89 -8.83
CA LEU A 13 -14.66 -12.97 -8.12
C LEU A 13 -15.64 -11.86 -8.49
N LYS A 14 -15.27 -10.93 -9.40
CA LYS A 14 -16.07 -9.77 -9.84
C LYS A 14 -16.63 -8.91 -8.69
N ALA A 15 -16.01 -8.96 -7.51
CA ALA A 15 -16.48 -8.21 -6.35
C ALA A 15 -16.30 -6.70 -6.57
N LYS A 16 -17.20 -5.89 -6.02
CA LYS A 16 -17.15 -4.43 -6.15
C LYS A 16 -15.85 -3.90 -5.56
N VAL A 17 -15.18 -3.01 -6.30
CA VAL A 17 -13.90 -2.37 -5.90
C VAL A 17 -13.97 -1.83 -4.47
N ARG A 18 -15.09 -1.22 -4.10
CA ARG A 18 -15.34 -0.68 -2.76
C ARG A 18 -15.25 -1.73 -1.65
N GLU A 19 -15.91 -2.88 -1.83
CA GLU A 19 -15.93 -3.96 -0.83
C GLU A 19 -14.55 -4.60 -0.70
N VAL A 20 -13.89 -4.86 -1.83
CA VAL A 20 -12.55 -5.43 -1.82
C VAL A 20 -11.54 -4.47 -1.19
N SER A 21 -11.63 -3.17 -1.51
CA SER A 21 -10.78 -2.13 -0.93
C SER A 21 -10.95 -2.06 0.58
N LYS A 22 -12.19 -2.09 1.08
CA LYS A 22 -12.48 -2.08 2.52
C LYS A 22 -11.83 -3.26 3.24
N VAL A 23 -11.95 -4.48 2.70
CA VAL A 23 -11.33 -5.66 3.32
C VAL A 23 -9.81 -5.58 3.26
N THR A 24 -9.24 -5.18 2.12
CA THR A 24 -7.78 -5.02 1.96
C THR A 24 -7.22 -4.00 2.95
N ILE A 25 -7.86 -2.84 3.10
CA ILE A 25 -7.46 -1.84 4.10
C ILE A 25 -7.60 -2.39 5.51
N ALA A 26 -8.69 -3.06 5.86
CA ALA A 26 -8.86 -3.63 7.19
C ALA A 26 -7.78 -4.67 7.55
N GLU A 27 -7.34 -5.47 6.59
CA GLU A 27 -6.20 -6.39 6.79
C GLU A 27 -4.90 -5.63 7.01
N ILE A 28 -4.63 -4.59 6.22
CA ILE A 28 -3.43 -3.75 6.35
C ILE A 28 -3.44 -3.03 7.71
N THR A 29 -4.56 -2.42 8.11
CA THR A 29 -4.75 -1.78 9.41
C THR A 29 -4.33 -2.69 10.57
N LYS A 30 -4.66 -3.98 10.52
CA LYS A 30 -4.24 -4.93 11.58
C LYS A 30 -2.72 -5.03 11.71
N PHE A 31 -1.96 -4.93 10.62
CA PHE A 31 -0.51 -4.93 10.67
C PHE A 31 0.03 -3.64 11.28
N TRP A 32 -0.46 -2.47 10.84
CA TRP A 32 -0.03 -1.17 11.37
C TRP A 32 -0.37 -0.99 12.85
N MET A 33 -1.55 -1.44 13.28
CA MET A 33 -1.93 -1.43 14.70
C MET A 33 -1.03 -2.34 15.55
N ARG A 34 -0.64 -3.52 15.04
CA ARG A 34 0.29 -4.42 15.74
C ARG A 34 1.69 -3.82 15.87
N ALA A 35 2.09 -3.00 14.90
CA ALA A 35 3.32 -2.23 14.94
C ALA A 35 3.22 -0.94 15.78
N ARG A 36 2.05 -0.64 16.36
CA ARG A 36 1.77 0.59 17.15
C ARG A 36 2.04 1.88 16.38
N ILE A 37 1.93 1.82 15.05
CA ILE A 37 2.20 2.98 14.20
C ILE A 37 0.89 3.74 13.93
N PRO A 38 0.82 5.04 14.24
CA PRO A 38 -0.28 5.90 13.86
C PRO A 38 -0.50 5.92 12.35
N MET A 39 -1.73 5.70 11.92
CA MET A 39 -2.11 5.68 10.51
C MET A 39 -3.19 6.70 10.19
N HIS A 40 -3.32 7.05 8.92
CA HIS A 40 -4.46 7.81 8.43
C HIS A 40 -5.77 7.03 8.64
N ASP A 41 -6.87 7.78 8.69
CA ASP A 41 -8.21 7.22 8.77
C ASP A 41 -8.42 6.12 7.70
N PRO A 42 -8.93 4.92 8.07
CA PRO A 42 -9.11 3.82 7.14
C PRO A 42 -9.98 4.16 5.92
N GLN A 43 -10.94 5.08 6.03
CA GLN A 43 -11.75 5.50 4.90
C GLN A 43 -10.96 6.36 3.91
N GLN A 44 -10.06 7.21 4.41
CA GLN A 44 -9.11 7.96 3.55
C GLN A 44 -8.15 7.01 2.84
N CYS A 45 -7.66 5.99 3.55
CA CYS A 45 -6.82 4.95 2.96
C CYS A 45 -7.59 4.16 1.87
N GLN A 46 -8.86 3.84 2.11
CA GLN A 46 -9.73 3.20 1.13
C GLN A 46 -9.90 4.05 -0.13
N LYS A 47 -10.23 5.34 0.01
CA LYS A 47 -10.37 6.26 -1.13
C LYS A 47 -9.08 6.35 -1.97
N LYS A 48 -7.91 6.38 -1.31
CA LYS A 48 -6.61 6.39 -1.98
C LYS A 48 -6.39 5.10 -2.79
N LEU A 49 -6.73 3.94 -2.23
CA LEU A 49 -6.65 2.65 -2.91
C LEU A 49 -7.60 2.57 -4.12
N GLU A 50 -8.85 3.02 -3.95
CA GLU A 50 -9.84 3.07 -5.04
C GLU A 50 -9.38 3.98 -6.20
N LYS A 51 -8.84 5.16 -5.87
CA LYS A 51 -8.28 6.08 -6.86
C LYS A 51 -7.10 5.46 -7.62
N LEU A 52 -6.18 4.80 -6.92
CA LEU A 52 -5.04 4.12 -7.53
C LEU A 52 -5.48 2.97 -8.43
N PHE A 53 -6.54 2.25 -8.07
CA PHE A 53 -7.12 1.23 -8.91
C PHE A 53 -7.70 1.78 -10.22
N GLU A 54 -8.40 2.92 -10.18
CA GLU A 54 -8.89 3.55 -11.41
C GLU A 54 -7.76 4.11 -12.28
N GLU A 55 -6.72 4.70 -11.67
CA GLU A 55 -5.50 5.11 -12.39
C GLU A 55 -4.85 3.90 -13.10
N TRP A 56 -4.71 2.77 -12.40
CA TRP A 56 -4.22 1.52 -12.99
C TRP A 56 -5.06 1.05 -14.17
N ARG A 57 -6.39 1.10 -14.04
CA ARG A 57 -7.32 0.68 -15.09
C ARG A 57 -7.15 1.51 -16.35
N LEU A 58 -6.97 2.83 -16.21
CA LEU A 58 -6.71 3.75 -17.32
C LEU A 58 -5.35 3.49 -17.98
N VAL A 59 -4.30 3.30 -17.19
CA VAL A 59 -2.95 2.96 -17.68
C VAL A 59 -2.99 1.63 -18.44
N LYS A 60 -3.65 0.61 -17.89
CA LYS A 60 -3.82 -0.72 -18.51
C LYS A 60 -4.58 -0.65 -19.83
N LYS A 61 -5.61 0.20 -19.94
CA LYS A 61 -6.39 0.38 -21.18
C LYS A 61 -5.50 0.93 -22.30
N ASN A 62 -4.61 1.86 -21.97
CA ASN A 62 -3.79 2.57 -22.95
C ASN A 62 -2.41 1.94 -23.20
N LYS A 63 -2.11 0.77 -22.61
CA LYS A 63 -0.81 0.08 -22.71
C LYS A 63 -0.31 -0.19 -24.13
N LYS A 64 -1.21 -0.22 -25.13
CA LYS A 64 -0.87 -0.44 -26.54
C LYS A 64 -0.24 0.80 -27.18
N HIS A 65 -0.49 1.99 -26.63
CA HIS A 65 0.01 3.25 -27.16
C HIS A 65 1.40 3.54 -26.58
N LYS A 66 2.47 3.37 -27.37
CA LYS A 66 3.85 3.64 -26.94
C LYS A 66 4.23 5.13 -26.99
N THR A 67 3.29 6.03 -26.66
CA THR A 67 3.56 7.47 -26.68
C THR A 67 4.44 7.87 -25.49
N PRO A 68 5.26 8.93 -25.60
CA PRO A 68 6.05 9.45 -24.49
C PRO A 68 5.20 9.77 -23.25
N ASN A 69 4.02 10.37 -23.45
CA ASN A 69 3.08 10.65 -22.37
C ASN A 69 2.56 9.39 -21.67
N GLN A 70 2.32 8.30 -22.41
CA GLN A 70 1.88 7.04 -21.81
C GLN A 70 3.00 6.40 -20.99
N LYS A 71 4.24 6.41 -21.50
CA LYS A 71 5.42 5.94 -20.75
C LYS A 71 5.63 6.74 -19.45
N ALA A 72 5.45 8.05 -19.50
CA ALA A 72 5.53 8.90 -18.31
C ALA A 72 4.44 8.55 -17.28
N LYS A 73 3.21 8.27 -17.73
CA LYS A 73 2.11 7.82 -16.86
C LYS A 73 2.38 6.45 -16.23
N GLU A 74 2.93 5.52 -17.00
CA GLU A 74 3.34 4.19 -16.51
C GLU A 74 4.43 4.30 -15.45
N HIS A 75 5.45 5.12 -15.70
CA HIS A 75 6.52 5.38 -14.74
C HIS A 75 5.99 6.02 -13.45
N ALA A 76 5.18 7.08 -13.57
CA ALA A 76 4.56 7.74 -12.42
C ALA A 76 3.64 6.81 -11.63
N PHE A 77 2.94 5.90 -12.30
CA PHE A 77 2.10 4.89 -11.65
C PHE A 77 2.94 3.86 -10.89
N SER A 78 4.06 3.39 -11.45
CA SER A 78 4.98 2.48 -10.75
C SER A 78 5.51 3.10 -9.45
N SER A 79 5.93 4.37 -9.46
CA SER A 79 6.38 5.05 -8.23
C SER A 79 5.28 5.20 -7.18
N LYS A 80 4.00 5.31 -7.60
CA LYS A 80 2.86 5.34 -6.67
C LYS A 80 2.54 3.98 -6.08
N LEU A 81 2.80 2.89 -6.82
CA LEU A 81 2.56 1.53 -6.34
C LEU A 81 3.48 1.16 -5.19
N ASP A 82 4.75 1.57 -5.23
CA ASP A 82 5.70 1.31 -4.14
C ASP A 82 5.24 1.98 -2.82
N ASN A 83 4.57 3.12 -2.94
CA ASN A 83 4.04 3.90 -1.82
C ASN A 83 2.56 3.60 -1.48
N LEU A 84 1.93 2.61 -2.13
CA LEU A 84 0.49 2.36 -2.00
C LEU A 84 0.08 1.99 -0.57
N PHE A 85 0.93 1.24 0.12
CA PHE A 85 0.66 0.75 1.48
C PHE A 85 1.36 1.54 2.57
N ASP A 86 2.09 2.62 2.25
CA ASP A 86 2.46 3.62 3.24
C ASP A 86 1.22 4.47 3.57
N ILE A 87 0.52 4.03 4.60
CA ILE A 87 -0.67 4.67 5.17
C ILE A 87 -0.37 5.31 6.53
N ALA A 88 0.90 5.40 6.90
CA ALA A 88 1.32 6.08 8.11
C ALA A 88 0.89 7.54 8.07
N HIS A 89 0.62 8.13 9.24
CA HIS A 89 0.32 9.55 9.33
C HIS A 89 1.50 10.40 8.82
N ALA A 90 1.25 11.60 8.28
CA ALA A 90 2.32 12.49 7.82
C ALA A 90 3.34 12.80 8.95
N ASP A 91 2.82 13.15 10.12
CA ASP A 91 3.62 13.44 11.33
C ASP A 91 3.96 12.21 12.17
N VAL A 92 3.86 11.01 11.60
CA VAL A 92 4.06 9.75 12.34
C VAL A 92 5.40 9.69 13.09
N LEU A 93 6.47 10.25 12.52
CA LEU A 93 7.80 10.27 13.15
C LEU A 93 7.87 11.19 14.38
N ASN A 94 6.97 12.17 14.48
CA ASN A 94 6.84 13.06 15.63
C ASN A 94 5.89 12.49 16.70
N ILE A 95 4.94 11.65 16.28
CA ILE A 95 3.94 11.02 17.17
C ILE A 95 4.52 9.78 17.86
N ILE A 96 5.33 8.99 17.16
CA ILE A 96 5.98 7.80 17.73
C ILE A 96 6.99 8.25 18.79
N LYS A 97 6.77 7.83 20.05
CA LYS A 97 7.67 8.10 21.18
C LYS A 97 8.73 7.01 21.39
N ILE A 98 8.49 5.82 20.84
CA ILE A 98 9.33 4.64 21.01
C ILE A 98 10.33 4.58 19.85
N ALA A 99 11.62 4.60 20.15
CA ALA A 99 12.67 4.65 19.12
C ALA A 99 12.63 3.41 18.20
N GLU A 100 12.34 2.24 18.76
CA GLU A 100 12.27 0.98 18.02
C GLU A 100 11.14 0.97 16.97
N ASP A 101 9.97 1.53 17.30
CA ASP A 101 8.83 1.62 16.37
C ASP A 101 9.11 2.67 15.27
N ARG A 102 9.89 3.71 15.58
CA ARG A 102 10.34 4.73 14.64
C ARG A 102 11.35 4.16 13.64
N ASP A 103 12.34 3.42 14.14
CA ASP A 103 13.35 2.77 13.31
C ASP A 103 12.72 1.69 12.42
N TYR A 104 11.77 0.92 12.97
CA TYR A 104 10.98 -0.04 12.18
C TYR A 104 10.25 0.63 11.02
N LEU A 105 9.66 1.81 11.22
CA LEU A 105 9.02 2.59 10.15
C LEU A 105 10.03 3.10 9.11
N LEU A 106 11.20 3.57 9.54
CA LEU A 106 12.26 4.02 8.62
C LEU A 106 12.77 2.86 7.75
N GLU A 107 12.99 1.69 8.34
CA GLU A 107 13.36 0.47 7.62
C GLU A 107 12.27 0.01 6.62
N GLN A 108 10.98 0.27 6.90
CA GLN A 108 9.91 0.01 5.93
C GLN A 108 10.03 0.91 4.69
N ARG A 109 10.54 2.13 4.87
CA ARG A 109 10.65 3.17 3.83
C ARG A 109 11.98 3.15 3.08
N GLU A 110 12.97 2.40 3.54
CA GLU A 110 14.23 2.25 2.82
C GLU A 110 14.05 1.52 1.47
N ASP A 111 14.63 2.12 0.43
CA ASP A 111 14.75 1.50 -0.89
C ASP A 111 15.54 0.19 -0.79
N GLY A 112 15.00 -0.88 -1.37
CA GLY A 112 15.56 -2.22 -1.26
C GLY A 112 14.82 -3.16 -0.30
N ARG A 113 13.71 -2.72 0.32
CA ARG A 113 12.76 -3.61 1.03
C ARG A 113 13.38 -4.42 2.18
N ARG A 114 14.39 -3.89 2.89
CA ARG A 114 14.87 -4.52 4.15
C ARG A 114 13.73 -4.69 5.15
N GLY A 115 12.80 -3.73 5.18
CA GLY A 115 11.60 -3.76 6.00
C GLY A 115 10.44 -4.57 5.45
N SER A 116 10.43 -5.07 4.20
CA SER A 116 9.24 -5.74 3.63
C SER A 116 8.58 -6.67 4.64
N VAL A 117 7.27 -6.46 4.86
CA VAL A 117 6.34 -7.19 5.75
C VAL A 117 6.52 -8.71 5.74
N LEU A 118 7.24 -9.25 4.75
CA LEU A 118 7.61 -10.65 4.60
C LEU A 118 8.82 -11.13 5.42
N ILE A 119 9.73 -10.28 5.89
CA ILE A 119 10.98 -10.77 6.52
C ILE A 119 10.93 -10.75 8.05
N LYS A 120 10.39 -9.71 8.69
CA LYS A 120 10.46 -9.62 10.17
C LYS A 120 9.42 -10.44 10.95
N ILE A 121 8.36 -10.97 10.31
CA ILE A 121 7.42 -11.88 11.00
C ILE A 121 8.08 -13.24 11.31
N SER A 122 9.17 -13.60 10.61
CA SER A 122 9.98 -14.79 10.93
C SER A 122 10.84 -14.64 12.19
N CYS A 123 11.09 -13.41 12.68
CA CYS A 123 12.01 -13.18 13.80
C CYS A 123 11.35 -12.81 15.13
N ARG A 124 10.02 -12.67 15.21
CA ARG A 124 9.30 -12.66 16.49
C ARG A 124 8.80 -14.07 16.84
N LYS A 125 9.74 -14.99 17.03
CA LYS A 125 9.55 -16.14 17.91
C LYS A 125 10.57 -16.00 19.03
N ASN A 126 10.08 -15.52 20.17
CA ASN A 126 10.47 -15.95 21.51
C ASN A 126 9.26 -15.72 22.39
#